data_AF-A0A1C6F4L3-F1
#
_entry.id   AF-A0A1C6F4L3-F1
#
_cell.length_a   1.000
_cell.length_b   1.000
_cell.length_c   1.000
_cell.angle_alpha   90.00
_cell.angle_beta   90.00
_cell.angle_gamma   90.00
#
_symmetry.space_group_name_H-M   'P 1'
#
loop_
_entity.id
_entity.type
_entity.pdbx_description
1 polymer ?
#
loop_
_entity_poly.entity_id
_entity_poly.type
_entity_poly.pdbx_seq_one_letter_code
_entity_poly.pdbx_strand_id
1 'polypeptide(L)'
;MVRRTRDIQKKIWLTPQEERTIAKKMEMIGTENFGAYARKMLIDGYIIVVDYTEQKKLAAEINKIGVNINTVCRRINSTGRFYQDDIDELKEKMDAVWQLLKSKQSEEL
;
A
#
# COMPACT_ATOMS: atom_id res chain seq x y z
N MET A 1 -45.40 -21.47 -9.74
CA MET A 1 -44.13 -20.72 -9.60
C MET A 1 -42.98 -21.68 -9.83
N VAL A 2 -42.14 -21.45 -10.85
CA VAL A 2 -40.97 -22.30 -11.11
C VAL A 2 -39.90 -22.01 -10.05
N ARG A 3 -39.48 -23.03 -9.30
CA ARG A 3 -38.45 -22.91 -8.27
C ARG A 3 -37.10 -22.71 -8.97
N ARG A 4 -36.47 -21.55 -8.74
CA ARG A 4 -35.14 -21.27 -9.30
C ARG A 4 -34.10 -22.11 -8.54
N THR A 5 -33.13 -22.66 -9.26
CA THR A 5 -31.95 -23.32 -8.66
C THR A 5 -31.09 -22.34 -7.86
N ARG A 6 -31.19 -21.04 -8.15
CA ARG A 6 -30.51 -19.95 -7.45
C ARG A 6 -31.55 -18.91 -7.04
N ASP A 7 -31.99 -18.98 -5.79
CA ASP A 7 -33.09 -18.22 -5.21
C ASP A 7 -32.63 -16.99 -4.41
N ILE A 8 -31.38 -16.98 -3.93
CA ILE A 8 -30.80 -15.83 -3.22
C ILE A 8 -30.37 -14.73 -4.21
N GLN A 9 -30.98 -13.54 -4.09
CA GLN A 9 -30.58 -12.35 -4.84
C GLN A 9 -29.61 -11.48 -4.04
N LYS A 10 -28.53 -11.03 -4.68
CA LYS A 10 -27.65 -9.97 -4.20
C LYS A 10 -27.72 -8.78 -5.17
N LYS A 11 -27.84 -7.57 -4.65
CA LYS A 11 -27.85 -6.32 -5.44
C LYS A 11 -26.55 -5.57 -5.21
N ILE A 12 -25.99 -5.02 -6.28
CA ILE A 12 -24.77 -4.22 -6.26
C ILE A 12 -25.07 -2.93 -7.03
N TRP A 13 -24.72 -1.80 -6.45
CA TRP A 13 -24.77 -0.50 -7.10
C TRP A 13 -23.39 -0.19 -7.66
N LEU A 14 -23.32 0.30 -8.89
CA LEU A 14 -22.07 0.59 -9.59
C LEU A 14 -22.08 2.02 -10.10
N THR A 15 -20.92 2.66 -10.06
CA THR A 15 -20.66 3.88 -10.82
C THR A 15 -20.50 3.56 -12.30
N PRO A 16 -20.69 4.54 -13.21
CA PRO A 16 -20.46 4.34 -14.64
C PRO A 16 -19.03 3.89 -14.98
N GLN A 17 -18.05 4.22 -14.13
CA GLN A 17 -16.67 3.80 -14.32
C GLN A 17 -16.45 2.33 -13.95
N GLU A 18 -17.04 1.88 -12.84
CA GLU A 18 -16.98 0.49 -12.42
C GLU A 18 -17.67 -0.42 -13.43
N GLU A 19 -18.84 -0.03 -13.95
CA GLU A 19 -19.57 -0.78 -14.99
C GLU A 19 -18.72 -0.96 -16.26
N ARG A 20 -18.11 0.12 -16.77
CA ARG A 20 -17.21 0.03 -17.93
C ARG A 20 -16.01 -0.88 -17.68
N THR A 21 -15.49 -0.88 -16.45
CA THR A 21 -14.35 -1.73 -16.08
C THR A 21 -14.76 -3.20 -16.00
N ILE A 22 -15.94 -3.48 -15.43
CA ILE A 22 -16.51 -4.82 -15.35
C ILE A 22 -16.81 -5.36 -16.75
N ALA A 23 -17.43 -4.55 -17.62
CA ALA A 23 -17.74 -4.93 -19.00
C ALA A 23 -16.48 -5.34 -19.78
N LYS A 24 -15.38 -4.58 -19.65
CA LYS A 24 -14.09 -4.95 -20.27
C LYS A 24 -13.52 -6.26 -19.73
N LYS A 25 -13.60 -6.49 -18.42
CA LYS A 25 -13.14 -7.76 -17.81
C LYS A 25 -14.01 -8.94 -18.25
N MET A 26 -15.31 -8.70 -18.43
CA MET A 26 -16.24 -9.67 -18.96
C MET A 26 -15.94 -10.05 -20.41
N GLU A 27 -15.62 -9.06 -21.24
CA GLU A 27 -15.15 -9.26 -22.62
C GLU A 27 -13.86 -10.09 -22.67
N MET A 28 -12.89 -9.82 -21.80
CA MET A 28 -11.64 -10.59 -21.71
C MET A 28 -11.84 -12.09 -21.41
N ILE A 29 -12.92 -12.44 -20.70
CA ILE A 29 -13.26 -13.83 -20.35
C ILE A 29 -14.31 -14.40 -21.33
N GLY A 30 -14.78 -13.60 -22.29
CA GLY A 30 -15.76 -14.01 -23.30
C GLY A 30 -17.17 -14.25 -22.75
N THR A 31 -17.58 -13.52 -21.71
CA THR A 31 -18.91 -13.65 -21.11
C THR A 31 -19.72 -12.36 -21.19
N GLU A 32 -20.95 -12.43 -21.69
CA GLU A 32 -21.89 -11.29 -21.67
C GLU A 32 -22.81 -11.32 -20.43
N ASN A 33 -22.82 -12.43 -19.69
CA ASN A 33 -23.70 -12.60 -18.53
C ASN A 33 -23.02 -12.13 -17.24
N PHE A 34 -23.45 -10.97 -16.72
CA PHE A 34 -22.94 -10.42 -15.45
C PHE A 34 -23.13 -11.37 -14.27
N GLY A 35 -24.28 -12.05 -14.18
CA GLY A 35 -24.55 -12.98 -13.09
C GLY A 35 -23.68 -14.25 -13.12
N ALA A 36 -23.18 -14.66 -14.29
CA ALA A 36 -22.19 -15.72 -14.41
C ALA A 36 -20.79 -15.22 -14.03
N TYR A 37 -20.41 -14.07 -14.57
CA TYR A 37 -19.13 -13.41 -14.25
C TYR A 37 -18.98 -13.13 -12.75
N ALA A 38 -19.99 -12.47 -12.14
CA ALA A 38 -19.98 -12.12 -10.73
C ALA A 38 -19.87 -13.37 -9.85
N ARG A 39 -20.61 -14.45 -10.13
CA ARG A 39 -20.50 -15.69 -9.35
C ARG A 39 -19.12 -16.33 -9.48
N LYS A 40 -18.55 -16.38 -10.69
CA LYS A 40 -17.21 -16.91 -10.91
C LYS A 40 -16.16 -16.11 -10.15
N MET A 41 -16.23 -14.78 -10.23
CA MET A 41 -15.29 -13.91 -9.51
C MET A 41 -15.47 -13.93 -7.98
N LEU A 42 -16.70 -14.07 -7.48
CA LEU A 42 -16.99 -14.11 -6.04
C LEU A 42 -16.65 -15.46 -5.39
N ILE A 43 -16.63 -16.56 -6.17
CA ILE A 43 -16.34 -17.92 -5.67
C ILE A 43 -14.88 -18.29 -5.94
N ASP A 44 -14.42 -18.10 -7.18
CA ASP A 44 -13.11 -18.58 -7.66
C ASP A 44 -12.05 -17.46 -7.70
N GLY A 45 -12.43 -16.21 -7.39
CA GLY A 45 -11.50 -15.09 -7.42
C GLY A 45 -10.41 -15.21 -6.36
N TYR A 46 -9.16 -14.91 -6.74
CA TYR A 46 -8.06 -14.82 -5.79
C TYR A 46 -8.12 -13.48 -5.03
N ILE A 47 -8.06 -13.55 -3.71
CA ILE A 47 -7.88 -12.36 -2.87
C ILE A 47 -6.37 -12.20 -2.63
N ILE A 48 -5.78 -11.18 -3.24
CA ILE A 48 -4.38 -10.82 -2.98
C ILE A 48 -4.38 -9.89 -1.77
N VAL A 49 -3.98 -10.43 -0.63
CA VAL A 49 -3.67 -9.63 0.56
C VAL A 49 -2.20 -9.27 0.47
N VAL A 50 -1.91 -8.04 0.05
CA VAL A 50 -0.55 -7.53 0.12
C VAL A 50 -0.33 -6.99 1.54
N ASP A 51 0.56 -7.62 2.28
CA ASP A 51 0.96 -7.15 3.61
C ASP A 51 1.98 -6.02 3.48
N TYR A 52 1.53 -4.80 3.75
CA TYR A 52 2.38 -3.59 3.77
C TYR A 52 2.92 -3.26 5.16
N THR A 53 2.79 -4.15 6.16
CA THR A 53 3.22 -3.87 7.52
C THR A 53 4.70 -3.50 7.59
N GLU A 54 5.56 -4.23 6.88
CA GLU A 54 7.00 -3.96 6.87
C GLU A 54 7.34 -2.64 6.14
N GLN A 55 6.70 -2.35 5.01
CA GLN A 55 6.91 -1.06 4.32
C GLN A 55 6.40 0.12 5.13
N LYS A 56 5.30 -0.04 5.89
CA LYS A 56 4.79 0.97 6.82
C LYS A 56 5.74 1.21 7.99
N LYS A 57 6.37 0.16 8.54
CA LYS A 57 7.40 0.30 9.58
C LYS A 57 8.62 1.06 9.05
N LEU A 58 9.10 0.71 7.86
CA LEU A 58 10.23 1.40 7.23
C LEU A 58 9.91 2.88 6.99
N ALA A 59 8.74 3.19 6.44
CA ALA A 59 8.30 4.57 6.24
C ALA A 59 8.18 5.35 7.56
N ALA A 60 7.77 4.70 8.65
CA ALA A 60 7.72 5.32 9.97
C ALA A 60 9.11 5.69 10.50
N GLU A 61 10.10 4.81 10.35
CA GLU A 61 11.49 5.11 10.76
C GLU A 61 12.12 6.23 9.91
N ILE A 62 11.87 6.23 8.59
CA ILE A 62 12.32 7.31 7.70
C ILE A 62 11.69 8.65 8.11
N ASN A 63 10.40 8.67 8.45
CA ASN A 63 9.73 9.89 8.89
C ASN A 63 10.32 10.45 10.19
N LYS A 64 10.70 9.61 11.16
CA LYS A 64 11.38 10.07 12.39
C LYS A 64 12.69 10.79 12.09
N ILE A 65 13.44 10.32 11.09
CA ILE A 65 14.68 10.98 10.67
C ILE A 65 14.38 12.30 9.97
N GLY A 66 13.40 12.34 9.07
CA GLY A 66 12.96 13.59 8.44
C GLY A 66 12.61 14.66 9.47
N VAL A 67 11.91 14.30 10.54
CA VAL A 67 11.59 15.23 11.65
C VAL A 67 12.84 15.72 12.39
N ASN A 68 13.81 14.85 12.66
CA ASN A 68 15.06 15.23 13.33
C ASN A 68 15.91 16.14 12.46
N ILE A 69 16.08 15.82 11.17
CA ILE A 69 16.77 16.67 10.19
C ILE A 69 16.11 18.05 10.14
N ASN A 70 14.78 18.10 10.08
CA ASN A 70 14.06 19.36 10.02
C ASN A 70 14.18 20.19 11.31
N THR A 71 14.45 19.54 12.44
CA THR A 71 14.74 20.19 13.72
C THR A 71 16.15 20.79 13.72
N VAL A 72 17.14 20.06 13.21
CA VAL A 72 18.51 20.58 13.01
C VAL A 72 18.51 21.75 12.03
N CYS A 73 17.81 21.65 10.90
CA CYS A 73 17.67 22.74 9.93
C CYS A 73 17.03 23.99 10.55
N ARG A 74 15.95 23.84 11.32
CA ARG A 74 15.33 24.98 12.04
C ARG A 74 16.31 25.60 13.04
N ARG A 75 17.10 24.79 13.75
CA ARG A 75 18.09 25.28 14.71
C ARG A 75 19.21 26.06 14.02
N ILE A 76 19.75 25.55 12.92
CA ILE A 76 20.76 26.23 12.09
C ILE A 76 20.21 27.57 11.57
N ASN A 77 19.00 27.57 11.02
CA ASN A 77 18.35 28.79 10.53
C ASN A 77 18.09 29.82 11.63
N SER A 78 17.90 29.37 12.88
CA SER A 78 17.62 30.26 14.02
C SER A 78 18.88 30.82 14.71
N THR A 79 20.00 30.10 14.68
CA THR A 79 21.21 30.46 15.45
C THR A 79 22.42 30.81 14.59
N GLY A 80 22.39 30.51 13.28
CA GLY A 80 23.47 30.82 12.34
C GLY A 80 24.81 30.15 12.63
N ARG A 81 24.85 29.21 13.59
CA ARG A 81 26.04 28.47 13.99
C ARG A 81 25.80 26.98 13.79
N PHE A 82 26.83 26.30 13.29
CA PHE A 82 26.82 24.90 12.90
C PHE A 82 27.74 24.12 13.83
N TYR A 83 27.20 23.21 14.64
CA TYR A 83 27.98 22.43 15.59
C TYR A 83 28.25 21.03 15.03
N GLN A 84 29.48 20.57 15.18
CA GLN A 84 29.92 19.25 14.74
C GLN A 84 29.07 18.12 15.38
N ASP A 85 28.65 18.32 16.62
CA ASP A 85 27.77 17.41 17.36
C ASP A 85 26.41 17.19 16.65
N ASP A 86 25.85 18.22 16.00
CA ASP A 86 24.58 18.10 15.26
C ASP A 86 24.78 17.28 13.96
N ILE A 87 25.96 17.30 13.33
CA ILE A 87 26.30 16.41 12.20
C ILE A 87 26.37 14.97 12.69
N ASP A 88 27.07 14.76 13.80
CA ASP A 88 27.42 13.43 14.25
C ASP A 88 26.16 12.69 14.73
N GLU A 89 25.21 13.39 15.38
CA GLU A 89 23.87 12.84 15.68
C GLU A 89 23.10 12.46 14.38
N LEU A 90 23.18 13.30 13.34
CA LEU A 90 22.50 13.07 12.07
C LEU A 90 23.07 11.85 11.33
N LYS A 91 24.40 11.68 11.36
CA LYS A 91 25.10 10.53 10.79
C LYS A 91 24.76 9.24 11.53
N GLU A 92 24.76 9.27 12.87
CA GLU A 92 24.47 8.09 13.69
C GLU A 92 23.05 7.56 13.42
N LYS A 93 22.07 8.46 13.26
CA LYS A 93 20.70 8.08 12.89
C LYS A 93 20.56 7.62 11.44
N MET A 94 21.37 8.16 10.53
CA MET A 94 21.43 7.69 9.14
C MET A 94 22.01 6.27 9.04
N ASP A 95 23.05 5.98 9.83
CA ASP A 95 23.66 4.65 9.90
C ASP A 95 22.71 3.61 10.48
N ALA A 96 21.91 3.97 11.48
CA ALA A 96 20.86 3.10 12.01
C ALA A 96 19.84 2.67 10.94
N VAL A 97 19.43 3.59 10.05
CA VAL A 97 18.55 3.24 8.92
C VAL A 97 19.25 2.40 7.87
N TRP A 98 20.52 2.67 7.58
CA TRP A 98 21.31 1.85 6.66
C TRP A 98 21.45 0.40 7.12
N GLN A 99 21.64 0.18 8.42
CA GLN A 99 21.68 -1.17 8.99
C GLN A 99 20.33 -1.88 8.89
N LEU A 100 19.23 -1.15 9.16
CA LEU A 100 17.87 -1.68 9.08
C LEU A 100 17.47 -2.03 7.62
N LEU A 101 17.93 -1.24 6.65
CA LEU A 101 17.81 -1.54 5.21
C LEU A 101 18.61 -2.78 4.81
N LYS A 102 19.87 -2.89 5.25
CA LYS A 102 20.73 -4.05 4.95
C LYS A 102 20.19 -5.34 5.56
N SER A 103 19.73 -5.32 6.80
CA SER A 103 19.14 -6.51 7.44
C SER A 103 17.89 -6.98 6.70
N LYS A 104 17.05 -6.04 6.24
CA LYS A 104 15.80 -6.36 5.53
C LYS A 104 16.04 -6.86 4.10
N GLN A 105 16.99 -6.28 3.36
CA GLN A 105 17.39 -6.82 2.04
C GLN A 105 17.98 -8.22 2.13
N SER A 106 18.61 -8.57 3.25
CA SER A 106 19.19 -9.90 3.46
C SER A 106 18.13 -10.95 3.83
N GLU A 107 16.95 -10.55 4.32
CA GLU A 107 15.82 -11.44 4.64
C GLU A 107 14.97 -11.78 3.40
N GLU A 108 15.03 -10.96 2.34
CA GLU A 108 14.28 -11.14 1.08
C GLU A 108 15.07 -11.90 -0.02
N LEU A 109 16.35 -12.21 0.21
CA LEU A 109 17.25 -12.99 -0.68
C LEU A 109 17.32 -14.46 -0.24
#